data_AF-A0A355C5K9-F1
#
_entry.id   AF-A0A355C5K9-F1
#
_cell.length_a   1.000
_cell.length_b   1.000
_cell.length_c   1.000
_cell.angle_alpha   90.00
_cell.angle_beta   90.00
_cell.angle_gamma   90.00
#
_symmetry.space_group_name_H-M   'P 1'
#
loop_
_entity.id
_entity.type
_entity.pdbx_description
1 polymer ?
#
loop_
_entity_poly.entity_id
_entity_poly.type
_entity_poly.pdbx_seq_one_letter_code
_entity_poly.pdbx_strand_id
1 'polypeptide(L)'
;MRRRRQDFRCCRRRLPALCRFGILRAHRRHGNSRIRRRVASGRQGPKDGRGACADCAGRRVRHHARGRRGQDRGGRHDQRRTVEGDRRMNAGLKRWRYRAEDSAGAVVDGVIDAADRASAGEALRARHFIPLTLKESSRRSLPTLKSGSSSGRLTIAELARVTARLRDLLRAGIPAAPALRLAADQAAAAREREFLRALRSDIESGRTLTAALARSRFETPRLVRALVEAGEALGDLARQFDRLAAHYDEALKLRREMAAQLAYPAALLALVVATLFFLSFFVLPQFEQIFESALAPPPPETRFVIAAGAVVREYWAFAPAILLVLFAVGRLAARRYPGAWEEMRLSAPVAGRLLKVAEFGAYFRTLATLIGGGAPLARSLPLARDAMSIGILRAEVDSAESSVRVGERLSASLSLKTRCPRDLISYIEIGEETGALAAMTGEAAARAETLLRTAVQKILSLLAPMTTALMGLVTAGVIAAVMTGVLSLNETIQ
;
A
#
# COMPACT_ATOMS: atom_id res chain seq x y z
N MET A 1 61.13 -33.14 -8.04
CA MET A 1 60.01 -32.17 -8.04
C MET A 1 59.48 -32.02 -6.62
N ARG A 2 60.03 -31.08 -5.83
CA ARG A 2 59.36 -29.92 -5.18
C ARG A 2 58.07 -30.26 -4.39
N ARG A 3 58.14 -30.36 -3.04
CA ARG A 3 57.98 -29.28 -2.01
C ARG A 3 56.48 -29.13 -1.63
N ARG A 4 56.01 -29.00 -0.39
CA ARG A 4 56.56 -28.75 0.96
C ARG A 4 55.47 -29.14 1.98
N ARG A 5 55.80 -29.92 3.02
CA ARG A 5 55.17 -29.82 4.34
C ARG A 5 56.24 -29.24 5.27
N GLN A 6 55.90 -28.18 5.99
CA GLN A 6 56.75 -27.60 7.03
C GLN A 6 55.93 -27.46 8.31
N ASP A 7 56.38 -28.20 9.32
CA ASP A 7 56.17 -27.96 10.73
C ASP A 7 56.80 -26.61 11.15
N PHE A 8 56.21 -25.90 12.13
CA PHE A 8 56.71 -25.85 13.52
C PHE A 8 56.18 -24.64 14.34
N ARG A 9 55.87 -24.97 15.61
CA ARG A 9 56.07 -24.23 16.88
C ARG A 9 55.11 -23.10 17.31
N CYS A 10 54.32 -23.49 18.33
CA CYS A 10 54.32 -22.96 19.70
C CYS A 10 54.27 -21.44 19.93
N CYS A 11 53.16 -20.98 20.51
CA CYS A 11 53.26 -20.33 21.83
C CYS A 11 52.04 -20.67 22.70
N ARG A 12 52.34 -21.06 23.94
CA ARG A 12 51.49 -21.68 24.95
C ARG A 12 51.52 -20.77 26.17
N ARG A 13 50.38 -20.27 26.65
CA ARG A 13 50.14 -19.84 28.05
C ARG A 13 48.66 -19.43 28.19
N ARG A 14 47.81 -20.32 28.71
CA ARG A 14 47.45 -20.58 30.12
C ARG A 14 46.33 -19.67 30.63
N LEU A 15 45.11 -20.24 30.63
CA LEU A 15 44.01 -20.01 31.59
C LEU A 15 44.48 -20.40 33.02
N PRO A 16 43.84 -19.89 34.11
CA PRO A 16 42.58 -20.45 34.67
C PRO A 16 41.58 -19.33 35.06
N ALA A 17 40.26 -19.44 34.87
CA ALA A 17 39.25 -20.29 35.53
C ALA A 17 38.69 -19.73 36.86
N LEU A 18 37.34 -19.66 36.92
CA LEU A 18 36.42 -19.73 38.07
C LEU A 18 36.15 -18.45 38.89
N CYS A 19 34.89 -18.01 38.86
CA CYS A 19 34.02 -18.14 40.04
C CYS A 19 32.52 -17.97 39.70
N ARG A 20 31.78 -19.04 40.01
CA ARG A 20 30.33 -19.09 40.26
C ARG A 20 30.00 -18.17 41.45
N PHE A 21 28.90 -17.44 41.40
CA PHE A 21 27.97 -17.38 42.53
C PHE A 21 26.57 -16.99 42.03
N GLY A 22 25.59 -17.80 42.40
CA GLY A 22 24.17 -17.53 42.18
C GLY A 22 23.48 -17.07 43.45
N ILE A 23 22.21 -16.70 43.24
CA ILE A 23 21.11 -16.58 44.20
C ILE A 23 21.08 -15.29 45.02
N LEU A 24 20.10 -14.43 44.74
CA LEU A 24 19.01 -14.13 45.69
C LEU A 24 17.82 -13.43 45.01
N ARG A 25 16.66 -14.08 45.14
CA ARG A 25 15.32 -13.51 44.95
C ARG A 25 15.08 -12.43 46.00
N ALA A 26 14.44 -11.33 45.62
CA ALA A 26 13.67 -10.51 46.56
C ALA A 26 12.45 -9.88 45.87
N HIS A 27 11.29 -10.36 46.32
CA HIS A 27 9.95 -9.82 46.15
C HIS A 27 9.81 -8.49 46.94
N ARG A 28 9.14 -7.47 46.38
CA ARG A 28 8.35 -6.42 47.10
C ARG A 28 7.73 -5.48 46.06
N ARG A 29 6.45 -5.61 45.73
CA ARG A 29 5.24 -5.02 46.36
C ARG A 29 5.21 -3.48 46.37
N HIS A 30 4.12 -2.99 45.77
CA HIS A 30 3.47 -1.67 45.83
C HIS A 30 3.80 -0.77 47.02
N GLY A 31 3.93 0.53 46.73
CA GLY A 31 3.87 1.61 47.71
C GLY A 31 3.56 2.95 47.04
N ASN A 32 2.29 3.32 47.07
CA ASN A 32 1.74 4.62 46.70
C ASN A 32 2.09 5.65 47.79
N SER A 33 2.61 6.83 47.46
CA SER A 33 2.50 7.99 48.35
C SER A 33 2.61 9.33 47.61
N ARG A 34 1.48 10.03 47.60
CA ARG A 34 1.34 11.49 47.46
C ARG A 34 2.18 12.18 48.54
N ILE A 35 3.01 13.17 48.19
CA ILE A 35 3.31 14.29 49.09
C ILE A 35 3.41 15.60 48.29
N ARG A 36 2.41 16.47 48.53
CA ARG A 36 2.48 17.92 48.36
C ARG A 36 3.58 18.48 49.26
N ARG A 37 4.35 19.48 48.81
CA ARG A 37 4.72 20.62 49.67
C ARG A 37 4.99 21.87 48.86
N ARG A 38 4.54 22.95 49.46
CA ARG A 38 4.42 24.33 49.02
C ARG A 38 5.38 25.15 49.91
N VAL A 39 5.83 26.29 49.37
CA VAL A 39 6.23 27.53 50.07
C VAL A 39 7.65 27.63 50.65
N ALA A 40 8.41 28.59 50.11
CA ALA A 40 9.04 29.73 50.81
C ALA A 40 9.67 30.63 49.72
N SER A 41 9.08 31.75 49.32
CA SER A 41 9.16 33.10 49.91
C SER A 41 10.59 33.68 50.00
N GLY A 42 10.86 34.69 49.17
CA GLY A 42 12.02 35.58 49.28
C GLY A 42 11.78 36.85 48.47
N ARG A 43 11.26 37.88 49.14
CA ARG A 43 11.11 39.26 48.64
C ARG A 43 12.49 39.93 48.58
N GLN A 44 12.72 40.80 47.60
CA GLN A 44 13.21 42.17 47.82
C GLN A 44 13.06 43.02 46.54
N GLY A 45 12.68 44.28 46.77
CA GLY A 45 12.10 45.21 45.81
C GLY A 45 13.08 46.09 45.02
N PRO A 46 12.58 47.19 44.43
CA PRO A 46 13.07 47.75 43.17
C PRO A 46 13.95 49.00 43.35
N LYS A 47 14.63 49.41 42.28
CA LYS A 47 15.20 50.76 42.15
C LYS A 47 14.86 51.40 40.81
N ASP A 48 14.61 52.70 40.92
CA ASP A 48 14.12 53.65 39.94
C ASP A 48 15.05 53.92 38.75
N GLY A 49 14.46 54.41 37.66
CA GLY A 49 15.19 55.02 36.55
C GLY A 49 14.25 55.69 35.57
N ARG A 50 14.05 57.00 35.75
CA ARG A 50 13.18 57.91 34.97
C ARG A 50 13.69 58.09 33.53
N GLY A 51 12.76 58.37 32.62
CA GLY A 51 13.06 58.87 31.27
C GLY A 51 11.78 59.16 30.50
N ALA A 52 11.20 60.33 30.75
CA ALA A 52 10.10 60.88 29.98
C ALA A 52 10.61 61.42 28.62
N CYS A 53 9.78 61.32 27.57
CA CYS A 53 9.55 62.42 26.63
C CYS A 53 8.30 62.15 25.78
N ALA A 54 7.39 63.12 25.84
CA ALA A 54 6.28 63.31 24.93
C ALA A 54 6.78 63.85 23.58
N ASP A 55 6.13 63.50 22.47
CA ASP A 55 5.32 64.48 21.75
C ASP A 55 4.56 63.85 20.57
N CYS A 56 3.27 64.17 20.53
CA CYS A 56 2.35 63.89 19.44
C CYS A 56 1.97 65.24 18.82
N ALA A 57 2.42 65.52 17.60
CA ALA A 57 1.91 66.66 16.83
C ALA A 57 1.96 66.34 15.33
N GLY A 58 0.82 66.47 14.67
CA GLY A 58 0.61 66.05 13.30
C GLY A 58 1.20 66.99 12.25
N ARG A 59 1.09 66.56 10.99
CA ARG A 59 1.10 67.50 9.85
C ARG A 59 0.28 66.95 8.68
N ARG A 60 -0.82 67.63 8.41
CA ARG A 60 -1.60 67.56 7.17
C ARG A 60 -0.80 68.24 6.06
N VAL A 61 -0.84 67.68 4.85
CA VAL A 61 -0.62 68.47 3.62
C VAL A 61 -1.74 68.13 2.64
N ARG A 62 -2.48 69.18 2.25
CA ARG A 62 -3.46 69.19 1.17
C ARG A 62 -2.72 69.62 -0.11
N HIS A 63 -3.02 68.97 -1.23
CA HIS A 63 -2.98 69.65 -2.53
C HIS A 63 -4.24 69.30 -3.33
N HIS A 64 -4.92 70.36 -3.76
CA HIS A 64 -6.00 70.34 -4.74
C HIS A 64 -5.43 70.26 -6.16
N ALA A 65 -6.05 69.45 -7.03
CA ALA A 65 -6.24 69.79 -8.43
C ALA A 65 -7.43 69.02 -9.02
N ARG A 66 -8.34 69.78 -9.63
CA ARG A 66 -9.53 69.35 -10.38
C ARG A 66 -9.14 68.79 -11.76
N GLY A 67 -9.94 67.87 -12.32
CA GLY A 67 -10.05 67.77 -13.78
C GLY A 67 -10.48 66.43 -14.40
N ARG A 68 -11.80 66.27 -14.59
CA ARG A 68 -12.51 65.76 -15.80
C ARG A 68 -12.25 64.35 -16.39
N ARG A 69 -13.41 63.65 -16.56
CA ARG A 69 -13.84 62.74 -17.65
C ARG A 69 -13.06 61.42 -17.78
N GLY A 70 -13.63 60.23 -18.02
CA GLY A 70 -14.96 59.72 -18.34
C GLY A 70 -14.82 58.20 -18.64
N GLN A 71 -15.93 57.47 -18.81
CA GLN A 71 -16.01 56.05 -19.30
C GLN A 71 -15.39 54.99 -18.36
N ASP A 72 -15.94 53.81 -18.06
CA ASP A 72 -17.07 53.02 -18.54
C ASP A 72 -17.63 52.20 -17.36
N ARG A 73 -18.94 52.26 -17.12
CA ARG A 73 -19.67 51.29 -16.30
C ARG A 73 -20.81 50.72 -17.14
N GLY A 74 -20.48 49.73 -17.96
CA GLY A 74 -21.46 48.98 -18.75
C GLY A 74 -20.82 47.74 -19.36
N GLY A 75 -20.79 46.63 -18.63
CA GLY A 75 -20.18 45.40 -19.16
C GLY A 75 -20.38 44.11 -18.36
N ARG A 76 -21.26 44.09 -17.34
CA ARG A 76 -21.49 42.89 -16.51
C ARG A 76 -22.88 42.29 -16.59
N HIS A 77 -23.80 42.87 -17.37
CA HIS A 77 -25.16 42.33 -17.52
C HIS A 77 -25.43 41.59 -18.84
N ASP A 78 -24.50 41.59 -19.80
CA ASP A 78 -24.76 41.02 -21.13
C ASP A 78 -24.27 39.57 -21.33
N GLN A 79 -23.24 39.14 -20.60
CA GLN A 79 -22.72 37.76 -20.71
C GLN A 79 -23.62 36.68 -20.05
N ARG A 80 -24.61 37.07 -19.24
CA ARG A 80 -25.57 36.12 -18.65
C ARG A 80 -26.74 35.77 -19.58
N ARG A 81 -27.02 36.58 -20.60
CA ARG A 81 -28.11 36.31 -21.56
C ARG A 81 -27.69 35.38 -22.70
N THR A 82 -26.42 35.35 -23.08
CA THR A 82 -25.92 34.46 -24.16
C THR A 82 -25.77 33.01 -23.72
N VAL A 83 -25.43 32.75 -22.45
CA VAL A 83 -25.31 31.36 -21.93
C VAL A 83 -26.69 30.71 -21.65
N GLU A 84 -27.71 31.52 -21.34
CA GLU A 84 -29.09 31.03 -21.13
C GLU A 84 -29.80 30.71 -22.46
N GLY A 85 -29.48 31.44 -23.54
CA GLY A 85 -29.98 31.18 -24.90
C GLY A 85 -29.46 29.86 -25.49
N ASP A 86 -28.17 29.57 -25.32
CA ASP A 86 -27.54 28.33 -25.78
C ASP A 86 -28.06 27.07 -25.07
N ARG A 87 -28.47 27.21 -23.80
CA ARG A 87 -29.08 26.10 -23.04
C ARG A 87 -30.51 25.79 -23.47
N ARG A 88 -31.24 26.75 -24.04
CA ARG A 88 -32.61 26.54 -24.56
C ARG A 88 -32.62 25.92 -25.97
N MET A 89 -31.59 26.16 -26.80
CA MET A 89 -31.48 25.54 -28.13
C MET A 89 -31.09 24.04 -28.09
N ASN A 90 -30.42 23.58 -27.03
CA ASN A 90 -30.00 22.17 -26.91
C ASN A 90 -31.02 21.25 -26.21
N ALA A 91 -32.20 21.76 -25.81
CA ALA A 91 -33.17 21.01 -25.03
C ALA A 91 -33.98 19.95 -25.82
N GLY A 92 -33.84 19.91 -27.15
CA GLY A 92 -34.55 18.95 -28.03
C GLY A 92 -33.65 18.01 -28.84
N LEU A 93 -32.32 18.10 -28.73
CA LEU A 93 -31.41 17.31 -29.56
C LEU A 93 -31.31 15.86 -29.07
N LYS A 94 -31.70 14.94 -29.94
CA LYS A 94 -31.54 13.49 -29.75
C LYS A 94 -30.29 13.02 -30.48
N ARG A 95 -29.65 12.00 -29.94
CA ARG A 95 -28.45 11.41 -30.53
C ARG A 95 -28.83 10.32 -31.51
N TRP A 96 -28.45 10.46 -32.77
CA TRP A 96 -28.71 9.50 -33.83
C TRP A 96 -27.42 8.81 -34.23
N ARG A 97 -27.42 7.47 -34.23
CA ARG A 97 -26.34 6.70 -34.85
C ARG A 97 -26.70 6.49 -36.30
N TYR A 98 -25.78 6.83 -37.19
CA TYR A 98 -25.94 6.65 -38.62
C TYR A 98 -24.85 5.74 -39.17
N ARG A 99 -25.22 4.95 -40.16
CA ARG A 99 -24.31 4.33 -41.12
C ARG A 99 -24.61 4.98 -42.44
N ALA A 100 -23.63 5.67 -43.01
CA ALA A 100 -23.79 6.40 -44.26
C ALA A 100 -22.64 6.10 -45.21
N GLU A 101 -22.88 6.25 -46.49
CA GLU A 101 -21.88 6.10 -47.53
C GLU A 101 -21.35 7.49 -47.90
N ASP A 102 -20.02 7.62 -47.94
CA ASP A 102 -19.35 8.81 -48.48
C ASP A 102 -19.46 8.82 -50.02
N SER A 103 -19.26 9.99 -50.62
CA SER A 103 -19.15 10.23 -52.07
C SER A 103 -18.17 9.29 -52.80
N ALA A 104 -17.21 8.70 -52.08
CA ALA A 104 -16.24 7.72 -52.58
C ALA A 104 -16.67 6.24 -52.41
N GLY A 105 -17.91 5.96 -51.97
CA GLY A 105 -18.42 4.60 -51.77
C GLY A 105 -18.01 3.92 -50.45
N ALA A 106 -17.34 4.65 -49.56
CA ALA A 106 -16.88 4.12 -48.27
C ALA A 106 -17.98 4.25 -47.21
N VAL A 107 -18.28 3.15 -46.51
CA VAL A 107 -19.27 3.12 -45.44
C VAL A 107 -18.67 3.67 -44.15
N VAL A 108 -19.22 4.77 -43.64
CA VAL A 108 -18.80 5.47 -42.42
C VAL A 108 -19.88 5.35 -41.35
N ASP A 109 -19.48 4.84 -40.18
CA ASP A 109 -20.33 4.78 -38.98
C ASP A 109 -20.05 5.99 -38.09
N GLY A 110 -21.09 6.73 -37.73
CA GLY A 110 -20.97 7.97 -36.96
C GLY A 110 -22.16 8.25 -36.06
N VAL A 111 -22.04 9.35 -35.31
CA VAL A 111 -23.08 9.82 -34.40
C VAL A 111 -23.33 11.30 -34.68
N ILE A 112 -24.60 11.67 -34.84
CA ILE A 112 -25.03 13.04 -35.07
C ILE A 112 -26.12 13.41 -34.07
N ASP A 113 -26.02 14.60 -33.48
CA ASP A 113 -27.06 15.11 -32.57
C ASP A 113 -28.03 15.97 -33.40
N ALA A 114 -29.31 15.58 -33.43
CA ALA A 114 -30.37 16.20 -34.24
C ALA A 114 -31.73 16.06 -33.55
N ALA A 115 -32.64 17.00 -33.76
CA ALA A 115 -33.91 17.03 -33.03
C ALA A 115 -34.85 15.88 -33.42
N ASP A 116 -34.84 15.48 -34.69
CA ASP A 116 -35.70 14.45 -35.27
C ASP A 116 -34.99 13.68 -36.39
N ARG A 117 -35.61 12.58 -36.86
CA ARG A 117 -35.01 11.72 -37.90
C ARG A 117 -34.82 12.47 -39.23
N ALA A 118 -35.71 13.41 -39.52
CA ALA A 118 -35.66 14.22 -40.74
C ALA A 118 -34.46 15.19 -40.73
N SER A 119 -34.27 15.95 -39.63
CA SER A 119 -33.10 16.82 -39.46
C SER A 119 -31.78 16.06 -39.39
N ALA A 120 -31.76 14.85 -38.82
CA ALA A 120 -30.58 13.99 -38.84
C ALA A 120 -30.18 13.58 -40.26
N GLY A 121 -31.16 13.26 -41.12
CA GLY A 121 -30.93 12.92 -42.52
C GLY A 121 -30.45 14.13 -43.34
N GLU A 122 -31.04 15.30 -43.11
CA GLU A 122 -30.67 16.54 -43.81
C GLU A 122 -29.26 17.01 -43.43
N ALA A 123 -28.90 16.93 -42.15
CA ALA A 123 -27.56 17.26 -41.68
C ALA A 123 -26.47 16.31 -42.21
N LEU A 124 -26.82 15.05 -42.53
CA LEU A 124 -25.91 14.11 -43.18
C LEU A 124 -25.76 14.40 -44.67
N ARG A 125 -26.85 14.75 -45.36
CA ARG A 125 -26.80 15.17 -46.77
C ARG A 125 -26.02 16.47 -46.95
N ALA A 126 -26.14 17.41 -46.02
CA ALA A 126 -25.34 18.64 -45.99
C ALA A 126 -23.83 18.38 -45.83
N ARG A 127 -23.45 17.19 -45.34
CA ARG A 127 -22.06 16.72 -45.22
C ARG A 127 -21.67 15.73 -46.31
N HIS A 128 -22.45 15.64 -47.40
CA HIS A 128 -22.25 14.73 -48.53
C HIS A 128 -22.29 13.22 -48.18
N PHE A 129 -22.94 12.85 -47.08
CA PHE A 129 -23.15 11.46 -46.69
C PHE A 129 -24.55 10.99 -47.07
N ILE A 130 -24.66 9.83 -47.72
CA ILE A 130 -25.95 9.19 -48.05
C ILE A 130 -26.32 8.19 -46.93
N PRO A 131 -27.38 8.43 -46.15
CA PRO A 131 -27.69 7.59 -45.00
C PRO A 131 -28.28 6.23 -45.42
N LEU A 132 -27.58 5.14 -45.09
CA LEU A 132 -28.05 3.75 -45.29
C LEU A 132 -28.95 3.28 -44.14
N THR A 133 -28.63 3.67 -42.90
CA THR A 133 -29.46 3.39 -41.72
C THR A 133 -29.34 4.49 -40.67
N LEU A 134 -30.47 4.93 -40.13
CA LEU A 134 -30.58 5.94 -39.07
C LEU A 134 -31.36 5.33 -37.90
N LYS A 135 -30.70 5.16 -36.73
CA LYS A 135 -31.32 4.64 -35.50
C LYS A 135 -31.17 5.64 -34.36
N GLU A 136 -32.27 5.93 -33.67
CA GLU A 136 -32.29 6.77 -32.47
C GLU A 136 -31.54 6.05 -31.34
N SER A 137 -30.44 6.63 -30.88
CA SER A 137 -29.70 6.10 -29.73
C SER A 137 -30.36 6.59 -28.46
N SER A 138 -31.42 5.90 -28.00
CA SER A 138 -32.00 6.17 -26.69
C SER A 138 -30.91 6.08 -25.61
N ARG A 139 -30.93 7.01 -24.65
CA ARG A 139 -29.96 7.15 -23.55
C ARG A 139 -29.94 5.99 -22.55
N ARG A 140 -30.51 4.82 -22.89
CA ARG A 140 -30.41 3.59 -22.11
C ARG A 140 -29.25 2.75 -22.65
N SER A 141 -28.05 3.09 -22.20
CA SER A 141 -26.86 2.31 -22.47
C SER A 141 -26.96 0.95 -21.78
N LEU A 142 -27.13 -0.10 -22.58
CA LEU A 142 -26.55 -1.40 -22.27
C LEU A 142 -25.03 -1.20 -22.10
N PRO A 143 -24.38 -1.81 -21.09
CA PRO A 143 -22.95 -1.61 -20.87
C PRO A 143 -22.17 -2.35 -21.96
N THR A 144 -21.90 -1.67 -23.07
CA THR A 144 -20.84 -2.06 -23.99
C THR A 144 -19.51 -1.92 -23.26
N LEU A 145 -18.92 -3.06 -22.91
CA LEU A 145 -17.54 -3.23 -22.46
C LEU A 145 -16.58 -2.73 -23.56
N LYS A 146 -16.38 -1.42 -23.66
CA LYS A 146 -15.24 -0.83 -24.36
C LYS A 146 -14.61 0.25 -23.49
N SER A 147 -13.41 -0.09 -23.02
CA SER A 147 -12.36 0.79 -22.55
C SER A 147 -12.77 1.83 -21.51
N GLY A 148 -12.87 1.39 -20.25
CA GLY A 148 -12.89 2.32 -19.14
C GLY A 148 -11.61 3.16 -19.16
N SER A 149 -11.78 4.47 -19.33
CA SER A 149 -10.80 5.50 -18.95
C SER A 149 -10.26 5.15 -17.56
N SER A 150 -9.11 4.46 -17.50
CA SER A 150 -8.61 3.94 -16.24
C SER A 150 -7.76 5.01 -15.55
N SER A 151 -8.43 6.05 -15.05
CA SER A 151 -7.87 6.86 -13.98
C SER A 151 -7.69 5.94 -12.77
N GLY A 152 -6.45 5.76 -12.33
CA GLY A 152 -6.15 4.87 -11.23
C GLY A 152 -4.68 4.92 -10.84
N ARG A 153 -4.37 4.37 -9.68
CA ARG A 153 -3.00 4.22 -9.19
C ARG A 153 -2.33 3.07 -9.95
N LEU A 154 -1.12 3.31 -10.46
CA LEU A 154 -0.30 2.25 -11.03
C LEU A 154 0.09 1.25 -9.93
N THR A 155 0.03 -0.03 -10.26
CA THR A 155 0.48 -1.11 -9.37
C THR A 155 1.99 -1.04 -9.20
N ILE A 156 2.51 -1.63 -8.12
CA ILE A 156 3.97 -1.69 -7.88
C ILE A 156 4.71 -2.39 -9.03
N ALA A 157 4.11 -3.43 -9.61
CA ALA A 157 4.71 -4.15 -10.73
C ALA A 157 4.76 -3.30 -12.02
N GLU A 158 3.73 -2.49 -12.28
CA GLU A 158 3.73 -1.53 -13.40
C GLU A 158 4.77 -0.42 -13.16
N LEU A 159 4.82 0.14 -11.95
CA LEU A 159 5.83 1.14 -11.58
C LEU A 159 7.25 0.60 -11.75
N ALA A 160 7.54 -0.61 -11.24
CA ALA A 160 8.86 -1.25 -11.38
C ALA A 160 9.27 -1.38 -12.85
N ARG A 161 8.36 -1.85 -13.73
CA ARG A 161 8.65 -1.98 -15.17
C ARG A 161 8.86 -0.62 -15.84
N VAL A 162 8.03 0.37 -15.51
CA VAL A 162 8.14 1.71 -16.07
C VAL A 162 9.45 2.37 -15.65
N THR A 163 9.79 2.34 -14.36
CA THR A 163 11.04 2.94 -13.85
C THR A 163 12.27 2.20 -14.35
N ALA A 164 12.25 0.87 -14.46
CA ALA A 164 13.36 0.09 -15.02
C ALA A 164 13.62 0.42 -16.49
N ARG A 165 12.56 0.52 -17.33
CA ARG A 165 12.72 0.92 -18.74
C ARG A 165 13.29 2.32 -18.88
N LEU A 166 12.76 3.27 -18.11
CA LEU A 166 13.26 4.64 -18.13
C LEU A 166 14.70 4.73 -17.62
N ARG A 167 15.06 3.98 -16.58
CA ARG A 167 16.44 3.82 -16.12
C ARG A 167 17.35 3.37 -17.27
N ASP A 168 17.00 2.27 -17.94
CA ASP A 168 17.87 1.67 -18.96
C ASP A 168 18.09 2.64 -20.15
N LEU A 169 17.03 3.34 -20.58
CA LEU A 169 17.11 4.33 -21.65
C LEU A 169 17.88 5.59 -21.24
N LEU A 170 17.64 6.12 -20.04
CA LEU A 170 18.33 7.31 -19.54
C LEU A 170 19.81 7.04 -19.26
N ARG A 171 20.17 5.84 -18.77
CA ARG A 171 21.57 5.41 -18.62
C ARG A 171 22.29 5.27 -19.95
N ALA A 172 21.58 4.93 -21.01
CA ALA A 172 22.11 4.91 -22.37
C ALA A 172 22.33 6.32 -22.96
N GLY A 173 22.07 7.38 -22.19
CA GLY A 173 22.23 8.77 -22.62
C GLY A 173 21.07 9.28 -23.48
N ILE A 174 19.96 8.54 -23.58
CA ILE A 174 18.80 8.97 -24.34
C ILE A 174 18.08 10.08 -23.55
N PRO A 175 17.81 11.26 -24.15
CA PRO A 175 17.08 12.33 -23.46
C PRO A 175 15.67 11.91 -23.01
N ALA A 176 15.11 12.61 -22.01
CA ALA A 176 13.86 12.21 -21.37
C ALA A 176 12.65 12.06 -22.33
N ALA A 177 12.46 13.00 -23.26
CA ALA A 177 11.36 12.95 -24.23
C ALA A 177 11.42 11.72 -25.17
N PRO A 178 12.53 11.45 -25.89
CA PRO A 178 12.66 10.23 -26.69
C PRO A 178 12.66 8.95 -25.85
N ALA A 179 13.20 8.98 -24.62
CA ALA A 179 13.12 7.84 -23.71
C ALA A 179 11.66 7.48 -23.35
N LEU A 180 10.81 8.47 -23.06
CA LEU A 180 9.38 8.25 -22.80
C LEU A 180 8.64 7.67 -24.01
N ARG A 181 8.99 8.11 -25.23
CA ARG A 181 8.44 7.55 -26.47
C ARG A 181 8.79 6.07 -26.61
N LEU A 182 10.08 5.73 -26.53
CA LEU A 182 10.55 4.35 -26.65
C LEU A 182 9.97 3.46 -25.55
N ALA A 183 9.90 3.95 -24.32
CA ALA A 183 9.28 3.23 -23.22
C ALA A 183 7.78 2.98 -23.46
N ALA A 184 7.06 3.93 -24.04
CA ALA A 184 5.64 3.77 -24.37
C ALA A 184 5.44 2.73 -25.48
N ASP A 185 6.29 2.72 -26.50
CA ASP A 185 6.22 1.78 -27.62
C ASP A 185 6.51 0.34 -27.17
N GLN A 186 7.40 0.17 -26.18
CA GLN A 186 7.73 -1.11 -25.56
C GLN A 186 6.74 -1.55 -24.45
N ALA A 187 5.77 -0.71 -24.07
CA ALA A 187 4.86 -1.00 -22.98
C ALA A 187 3.81 -2.05 -23.38
N ALA A 188 3.89 -3.24 -22.76
CA ALA A 188 2.95 -4.33 -22.99
C ALA A 188 1.53 -4.00 -22.47
N ALA A 189 1.42 -3.39 -21.29
CA ALA A 189 0.14 -3.04 -20.69
C ALA A 189 -0.39 -1.71 -21.24
N ALA A 190 -1.68 -1.67 -21.58
CA ALA A 190 -2.34 -0.45 -22.09
C ALA A 190 -2.25 0.73 -21.11
N ARG A 191 -2.33 0.46 -19.80
CA ARG A 191 -2.20 1.48 -18.74
C ARG A 191 -0.81 2.11 -18.69
N GLU A 192 0.24 1.30 -18.78
CA GLU A 192 1.62 1.79 -18.82
C GLU A 192 1.83 2.68 -20.05
N ARG A 193 1.30 2.25 -21.21
CA ARG A 193 1.39 2.98 -22.47
C ARG A 193 0.67 4.33 -22.40
N GLU A 194 -0.53 4.36 -21.85
CA GLU A 194 -1.31 5.59 -21.66
C GLU A 194 -0.60 6.56 -20.71
N PHE A 195 -0.08 6.05 -19.59
CA PHE A 195 0.69 6.85 -18.63
C PHE A 195 1.92 7.49 -19.27
N LEU A 196 2.72 6.72 -19.99
CA LEU A 196 3.95 7.21 -20.63
C LEU A 196 3.65 8.21 -21.76
N ARG A 197 2.58 7.98 -22.55
CA ARG A 197 2.15 8.92 -23.59
C ARG A 197 1.65 10.24 -23.00
N ALA A 198 0.92 10.20 -21.89
CA ALA A 198 0.48 11.40 -21.21
C ALA A 198 1.68 12.24 -20.72
N LEU A 199 2.67 11.60 -20.08
CA LEU A 199 3.89 12.28 -19.64
C LEU A 199 4.68 12.86 -20.82
N ARG A 200 4.84 12.09 -21.91
CA ARG A 200 5.50 12.55 -23.12
C ARG A 200 4.83 13.80 -23.70
N SER A 201 3.50 13.77 -23.84
CA SER A 201 2.74 14.91 -24.39
C SER A 201 2.91 16.18 -23.55
N ASP A 202 2.94 16.04 -22.22
CA ASP A 202 3.19 17.18 -21.33
C ASP A 202 4.61 17.73 -21.49
N ILE A 203 5.63 16.87 -21.63
CA ILE A 203 7.02 17.30 -21.83
C ILE A 203 7.22 17.94 -23.22
N GLU A 204 6.61 17.38 -24.27
CA GLU A 204 6.61 17.97 -25.61
C GLU A 204 5.93 19.35 -25.62
N SER A 205 4.98 19.60 -24.71
CA SER A 205 4.38 20.92 -24.50
C SER A 205 5.24 21.90 -23.68
N GLY A 206 6.48 21.52 -23.34
CA GLY A 206 7.44 22.36 -22.61
C GLY A 206 7.33 22.31 -21.09
N ARG A 207 6.58 21.35 -20.52
CA ARG A 207 6.51 21.18 -19.06
C ARG A 207 7.66 20.33 -18.55
N THR A 208 8.04 20.54 -17.30
CA THR A 208 8.95 19.64 -16.59
C THR A 208 8.28 18.28 -16.34
N LEU A 209 9.07 17.21 -16.26
CA LEU A 209 8.62 15.87 -15.92
C LEU A 209 7.94 15.84 -14.55
N THR A 210 8.44 16.62 -13.57
CA THR A 210 7.79 16.75 -12.25
C THR A 210 6.37 17.33 -12.38
N ALA A 211 6.19 18.36 -13.20
CA ALA A 211 4.88 18.96 -13.43
C ALA A 211 3.95 18.01 -14.19
N ALA A 212 4.48 17.26 -15.17
CA ALA A 212 3.74 16.23 -15.90
C ALA A 212 3.25 15.12 -14.96
N LEU A 213 4.11 14.63 -14.06
CA LEU A 213 3.75 13.62 -13.06
C LEU A 213 2.67 14.10 -12.08
N ALA A 214 2.68 15.39 -11.72
CA ALA A 214 1.69 15.99 -10.84
C ALA A 214 0.32 16.20 -11.50
N ARG A 215 0.28 16.45 -12.82
CA ARG A 215 -0.94 16.64 -13.62
C ARG A 215 -1.51 15.35 -14.18
N SER A 216 -0.72 14.29 -14.21
CA SER A 216 -1.13 12.99 -14.73
C SER A 216 -2.44 12.52 -14.07
N ARG A 217 -3.32 11.90 -14.87
CA ARG A 217 -4.54 11.26 -14.38
C ARG A 217 -4.26 10.03 -13.51
N PHE A 218 -3.05 9.49 -13.58
CA PHE A 218 -2.61 8.36 -12.77
C PHE A 218 -2.06 8.89 -11.45
N GLU A 219 -2.48 8.29 -10.33
CA GLU A 219 -1.96 8.64 -9.01
C GLU A 219 -0.49 8.21 -8.92
N THR A 220 0.42 9.17 -8.97
CA THR A 220 1.87 8.94 -8.87
C THR A 220 2.32 9.04 -7.41
N PRO A 221 3.06 8.05 -6.88
CA PRO A 221 3.60 8.13 -5.53
C PRO A 221 4.48 9.37 -5.33
N ARG A 222 4.36 10.03 -4.18
CA ARG A 222 5.12 11.24 -3.85
C ARG A 222 6.65 11.03 -3.89
N LEU A 223 7.12 9.82 -3.57
CA LEU A 223 8.51 9.41 -3.73
C LEU A 223 9.02 9.62 -5.17
N VAL A 224 8.25 9.18 -6.17
CA VAL A 224 8.61 9.32 -7.60
C VAL A 224 8.77 10.78 -7.95
N ARG A 225 7.78 11.60 -7.58
CA ARG A 225 7.81 13.04 -7.83
C ARG A 225 9.02 13.71 -7.17
N ALA A 226 9.33 13.40 -5.92
CA ALA A 226 10.43 14.02 -5.19
C ALA A 226 11.81 13.67 -5.76
N LEU A 227 12.02 12.42 -6.16
CA LEU A 227 13.29 12.00 -6.78
C LEU A 227 13.43 12.54 -8.20
N VAL A 228 12.34 12.58 -8.98
CA VAL A 228 12.35 13.20 -10.30
C VAL A 228 12.64 14.69 -10.18
N GLU A 229 12.02 15.40 -9.24
CA GLU A 229 12.28 16.83 -9.01
C GLU A 229 13.75 17.10 -8.67
N ALA A 230 14.34 16.27 -7.78
CA ALA A 230 15.75 16.34 -7.47
C ALA A 230 16.63 16.07 -8.70
N GLY A 231 16.25 15.10 -9.54
CA GLY A 231 16.96 14.77 -10.78
C GLY A 231 16.86 15.85 -11.85
N GLU A 232 15.72 16.51 -11.98
CA GLU A 232 15.54 17.64 -12.90
C GLU A 232 16.36 18.85 -12.44
N ALA A 233 16.36 19.15 -11.14
CA ALA A 233 17.13 20.27 -10.58
C ALA A 233 18.65 20.06 -10.71
N LEU A 234 19.12 18.82 -10.58
CA LEU A 234 20.53 18.45 -10.68
C LEU A 234 20.97 18.08 -12.10
N GLY A 235 20.03 17.97 -13.06
CA GLY A 235 20.30 17.50 -14.42
C GLY A 235 20.67 16.01 -14.51
N ASP A 236 20.50 15.23 -13.44
CA ASP A 236 20.87 13.81 -13.34
C ASP A 236 19.64 12.92 -13.14
N LEU A 237 18.76 12.90 -14.14
CA LEU A 237 17.58 12.03 -14.14
C LEU A 237 17.96 10.54 -14.16
N ALA A 238 19.05 10.18 -14.85
CA ALA A 238 19.48 8.79 -14.97
C ALA A 238 19.72 8.14 -13.60
N ARG A 239 20.46 8.82 -12.72
CA ARG A 239 20.74 8.32 -11.36
C ARG A 239 19.50 8.26 -10.48
N GLN A 240 18.53 9.15 -10.67
CA GLN A 240 17.28 9.11 -9.89
C GLN A 240 16.37 7.96 -10.34
N PHE A 241 16.32 7.69 -11.65
CA PHE A 241 15.62 6.52 -12.19
C PHE A 241 16.32 5.20 -11.81
N ASP A 242 17.66 5.17 -11.68
CA ASP A 242 18.40 4.04 -11.09
C ASP A 242 17.88 3.70 -9.68
N ARG A 243 17.74 4.72 -8.83
CA ARG A 243 17.24 4.56 -7.45
C ARG A 243 15.79 4.13 -7.41
N LEU A 244 14.94 4.74 -8.24
CA LEU A 244 13.53 4.39 -8.34
C LEU A 244 13.31 2.96 -8.82
N ALA A 245 14.06 2.53 -9.83
CA ALA A 245 14.04 1.15 -10.31
C ALA A 245 14.47 0.19 -9.20
N ALA A 246 15.61 0.44 -8.54
CA ALA A 246 16.09 -0.39 -7.44
C ALA A 246 15.07 -0.49 -6.29
N HIS A 247 14.43 0.62 -5.92
CA HIS A 247 13.40 0.67 -4.88
C HIS A 247 12.20 -0.22 -5.21
N TYR A 248 11.63 -0.07 -6.42
CA TYR A 248 10.45 -0.84 -6.81
C TYR A 248 10.76 -2.30 -7.17
N ASP A 249 11.95 -2.58 -7.69
CA ASP A 249 12.42 -3.95 -7.92
C ASP A 249 12.56 -4.71 -6.60
N GLU A 250 13.16 -4.10 -5.58
CA GLU A 250 13.31 -4.74 -4.27
C GLU A 250 11.95 -4.95 -3.58
N ALA A 251 11.07 -3.95 -3.65
CA ALA A 251 9.69 -4.09 -3.16
C ALA A 251 8.92 -5.21 -3.87
N LEU A 252 9.12 -5.38 -5.18
CA LEU A 252 8.49 -6.43 -5.96
C LEU A 252 9.08 -7.81 -5.67
N LYS A 253 10.40 -7.93 -5.51
CA LYS A 253 11.09 -9.16 -5.10
C LYS A 253 10.57 -9.64 -3.75
N LEU A 254 10.58 -8.76 -2.75
CA LEU A 254 10.07 -9.08 -1.41
C LEU A 254 8.62 -9.59 -1.48
N ARG A 255 7.75 -8.90 -2.24
CA ARG A 255 6.36 -9.35 -2.42
C ARG A 255 6.25 -10.72 -3.09
N ARG A 256 7.05 -10.98 -4.11
CA ARG A 256 7.05 -12.28 -4.83
C ARG A 256 7.56 -13.41 -3.95
N GLU A 257 8.61 -13.17 -3.18
CA GLU A 257 9.16 -14.17 -2.28
C GLU A 257 8.18 -14.49 -1.15
N MET A 258 7.52 -13.48 -0.59
CA MET A 258 6.46 -13.69 0.40
C MET A 258 5.27 -14.45 -0.20
N ALA A 259 4.86 -14.12 -1.43
CA ALA A 259 3.78 -14.83 -2.12
C ALA A 259 4.16 -16.30 -2.42
N ALA A 260 5.39 -16.55 -2.86
CA ALA A 260 5.89 -17.90 -3.13
C ALA A 260 5.95 -18.75 -1.86
N GLN A 261 6.38 -18.17 -0.74
CA GLN A 261 6.40 -18.86 0.55
C GLN A 261 5.00 -19.23 1.05
N LEU A 262 3.98 -18.43 0.73
CA LEU A 262 2.58 -18.70 1.11
C LEU A 262 1.87 -19.71 0.18
N ALA A 263 2.40 -19.94 -1.03
CA ALA A 263 1.78 -20.84 -1.99
C ALA A 263 1.76 -22.30 -1.50
N TYR A 264 2.85 -22.79 -0.90
CA TYR A 264 2.93 -24.15 -0.37
C TYR A 264 1.93 -24.42 0.77
N PRO A 265 1.86 -23.60 1.84
CA PRO A 265 0.82 -23.68 2.86
C PRO A 265 -0.61 -23.68 2.30
N ALA A 266 -0.88 -22.83 1.31
CA ALA A 266 -2.21 -22.74 0.70
C ALA A 266 -2.59 -24.03 -0.02
N ALA A 267 -1.66 -24.65 -0.76
CA ALA A 267 -1.88 -25.93 -1.40
C ALA A 267 -2.11 -27.06 -0.39
N LEU A 268 -1.33 -27.09 0.70
CA LEU A 268 -1.48 -28.09 1.76
C LEU A 268 -2.82 -27.94 2.50
N LEU A 269 -3.23 -26.70 2.82
CA LEU A 269 -4.54 -26.41 3.40
C LEU A 269 -5.69 -26.79 2.45
N ALA A 270 -5.54 -26.54 1.15
CA ALA A 270 -6.53 -26.94 0.16
C ALA A 270 -6.69 -28.47 0.13
N LEU A 271 -5.58 -29.23 0.20
CA LEU A 271 -5.62 -30.69 0.29
C LEU A 271 -6.30 -31.18 1.57
N VAL A 272 -5.95 -30.59 2.72
CA VAL A 272 -6.58 -30.88 4.03
C VAL A 272 -8.09 -30.70 3.95
N VAL A 273 -8.53 -29.54 3.44
CA VAL A 273 -9.94 -29.23 3.28
C VAL A 273 -10.58 -30.23 2.31
N ALA A 274 -9.98 -30.50 1.15
CA ALA A 274 -10.51 -31.45 0.17
C ALA A 274 -10.69 -32.86 0.76
N THR A 275 -9.71 -33.36 1.53
CA THR A 275 -9.80 -34.66 2.21
C THR A 275 -10.91 -34.68 3.26
N LEU A 276 -11.07 -33.61 4.04
CA LEU A 276 -12.16 -33.50 5.01
C LEU A 276 -13.54 -33.50 4.32
N PHE A 277 -13.66 -32.81 3.18
CA PHE A 277 -14.88 -32.85 2.36
C PHE A 277 -15.14 -34.25 1.81
N PHE A 278 -14.13 -34.90 1.23
CA PHE A 278 -14.27 -36.25 0.70
C PHE A 278 -14.74 -37.24 1.79
N LEU A 279 -14.08 -37.19 2.95
CA LEU A 279 -14.42 -38.05 4.08
C LEU A 279 -15.85 -37.80 4.57
N SER A 280 -16.24 -36.54 4.75
CA SER A 280 -17.55 -36.19 5.30
C SER A 280 -18.71 -36.51 4.34
N PHE A 281 -18.53 -36.29 3.02
CA PHE A 281 -19.60 -36.46 2.04
C PHE A 281 -19.71 -37.87 1.47
N PHE A 282 -18.62 -38.62 1.38
CA PHE A 282 -18.63 -39.95 0.75
C PHE A 282 -18.46 -41.08 1.77
N VAL A 283 -17.50 -40.95 2.69
CA VAL A 283 -17.12 -42.05 3.58
C VAL A 283 -18.07 -42.17 4.76
N LEU A 284 -18.31 -41.07 5.49
CA LEU A 284 -19.21 -41.07 6.66
C LEU A 284 -20.63 -41.59 6.37
N PRO A 285 -21.33 -41.15 5.30
CA PRO A 285 -22.68 -41.65 5.02
C PRO A 285 -22.74 -43.15 4.70
N GLN A 286 -21.67 -43.73 4.13
CA GLN A 286 -21.61 -45.18 3.93
C GLN A 286 -21.57 -45.92 5.28
N PHE A 287 -20.85 -45.37 6.27
CA PHE A 287 -20.84 -45.94 7.62
C PHE A 287 -22.18 -45.78 8.33
N GLU A 288 -22.83 -44.62 8.20
CA GLU A 288 -24.19 -44.41 8.74
C GLU A 288 -25.15 -45.50 8.24
N GLN A 289 -25.17 -45.78 6.93
CA GLN A 289 -26.02 -46.81 6.32
C GLN A 289 -25.73 -48.22 6.85
N ILE A 290 -24.45 -48.56 7.06
CA ILE A 290 -24.05 -49.88 7.58
C ILE A 290 -24.55 -50.05 9.02
N PHE A 291 -24.35 -49.06 9.89
CA PHE A 291 -24.80 -49.15 11.28
C PHE A 291 -26.33 -49.14 11.40
N GLU A 292 -27.04 -48.39 10.55
CA GLU A 292 -28.51 -48.46 10.47
C GLU A 292 -29.00 -49.86 10.07
N SER A 293 -28.35 -50.48 9.07
CA SER A 293 -28.71 -51.82 8.60
C SER A 293 -28.43 -52.94 9.62
N ALA A 294 -27.42 -52.76 10.48
CA ALA A 294 -27.03 -53.72 11.50
C ALA A 294 -27.91 -53.64 12.78
N LEU A 295 -28.83 -52.65 12.88
CA LEU A 295 -29.64 -52.36 14.07
C LEU A 295 -28.81 -52.17 15.37
N ALA A 296 -27.49 -52.02 15.24
CA ALA A 296 -26.56 -51.91 16.34
C ALA A 296 -26.14 -50.45 16.51
N PRO A 297 -26.25 -49.88 17.72
CA PRO A 297 -25.80 -48.52 17.99
C PRO A 297 -24.29 -48.37 17.72
N PRO A 298 -23.84 -47.38 16.93
CA PRO A 298 -22.41 -47.17 16.71
C PRO A 298 -21.69 -46.85 18.04
N PRO A 299 -20.41 -47.25 18.19
CA PRO A 299 -19.59 -46.92 19.35
C PRO A 299 -19.53 -45.41 19.63
N PRO A 300 -19.34 -44.97 20.87
CA PRO A 300 -19.38 -43.55 21.24
C PRO A 300 -18.34 -42.70 20.49
N GLU A 301 -17.17 -43.26 20.19
CA GLU A 301 -16.12 -42.60 19.41
C GLU A 301 -16.58 -42.34 17.97
N THR A 302 -17.27 -43.31 17.37
CA THR A 302 -17.78 -43.24 16.00
C THR A 302 -18.96 -42.27 15.90
N ARG A 303 -19.83 -42.21 16.93
CA ARG A 303 -20.92 -41.25 17.03
C ARG A 303 -20.43 -39.80 17.00
N PHE A 304 -19.34 -39.49 17.69
CA PHE A 304 -18.78 -38.14 17.69
C PHE A 304 -18.30 -37.73 16.30
N VAL A 305 -17.62 -38.63 15.58
CA VAL A 305 -17.11 -38.37 14.22
C VAL A 305 -18.27 -38.17 13.24
N ILE A 306 -19.30 -39.02 13.32
CA ILE A 306 -20.52 -38.91 12.51
C ILE A 306 -21.22 -37.57 12.75
N ALA A 307 -21.43 -37.19 14.02
CA ALA A 307 -22.07 -35.93 14.39
C ALA A 307 -21.26 -34.71 13.92
N ALA A 308 -19.93 -34.74 14.07
CA ALA A 308 -19.06 -33.67 13.58
C ALA A 308 -19.12 -33.56 12.05
N GLY A 309 -19.14 -34.69 11.32
CA GLY A 309 -19.31 -34.72 9.87
C GLY A 309 -20.66 -34.21 9.40
N ALA A 310 -21.74 -34.51 10.14
CA ALA A 310 -23.08 -33.97 9.86
C ALA A 310 -23.11 -32.43 9.96
N VAL A 311 -22.50 -31.85 11.00
CA VAL A 311 -22.36 -30.38 11.12
C VAL A 311 -21.58 -29.81 9.93
N VAL A 312 -20.50 -30.45 9.50
CA VAL A 312 -19.77 -29.99 8.31
C VAL A 312 -20.64 -30.07 7.05
N ARG A 313 -21.36 -31.18 6.82
CA ARG A 313 -22.26 -31.37 5.67
C ARG A 313 -23.45 -30.40 5.66
N GLU A 314 -23.95 -30.01 6.82
CA GLU A 314 -25.08 -29.08 6.94
C GLU A 314 -24.64 -27.62 6.77
N TYR A 315 -23.51 -27.24 7.37
CA TYR A 315 -23.10 -25.84 7.46
C TYR A 315 -22.03 -25.39 6.44
N TRP A 316 -21.42 -26.29 5.65
CA TRP A 316 -20.38 -25.90 4.68
C TRP A 316 -20.84 -24.86 3.66
N ALA A 317 -22.10 -24.94 3.21
CA ALA A 317 -22.66 -24.00 2.23
C ALA A 317 -22.75 -22.56 2.81
N PHE A 318 -22.88 -22.43 4.13
CA PHE A 318 -22.85 -21.16 4.82
C PHE A 318 -21.44 -20.66 5.13
N ALA A 319 -20.42 -21.53 5.12
CA ALA A 319 -19.03 -21.14 5.39
C ALA A 319 -18.51 -19.97 4.53
N PRO A 320 -18.69 -19.94 3.18
CA PRO A 320 -18.28 -18.79 2.38
C PRO A 320 -19.09 -17.53 2.70
N ALA A 321 -20.38 -17.66 3.03
CA ALA A 321 -21.22 -16.53 3.43
C ALA A 321 -20.77 -15.96 4.78
N ILE A 322 -20.47 -16.80 5.77
CA ILE A 322 -19.93 -16.41 7.08
C ILE A 322 -18.58 -15.72 6.90
N LEU A 323 -17.69 -16.27 6.08
CA LEU A 323 -16.39 -15.66 5.80
C LEU A 323 -16.54 -14.29 5.14
N LEU A 324 -17.47 -14.16 4.18
CA LEU A 324 -17.78 -12.90 3.52
C LEU A 324 -18.36 -11.87 4.50
N VAL A 325 -19.27 -12.29 5.39
CA VAL A 325 -19.84 -11.43 6.44
C VAL A 325 -18.76 -10.99 7.42
N LEU A 326 -17.93 -11.91 7.93
CA LEU A 326 -16.80 -11.58 8.81
C LEU A 326 -15.82 -10.61 8.13
N PHE A 327 -15.53 -10.83 6.84
CA PHE A 327 -14.69 -9.92 6.07
C PHE A 327 -15.35 -8.55 5.90
N ALA A 328 -16.64 -8.49 5.58
CA ALA A 328 -17.40 -7.26 5.41
C ALA A 328 -17.51 -6.48 6.72
N VAL A 329 -17.83 -7.16 7.82
CA VAL A 329 -17.90 -6.60 9.19
C VAL A 329 -16.52 -6.12 9.62
N GLY A 330 -15.46 -6.92 9.43
CA GLY A 330 -14.10 -6.52 9.73
C GLY A 330 -13.66 -5.29 8.93
N ARG A 331 -14.02 -5.22 7.64
CA ARG A 331 -13.75 -4.06 6.79
C ARG A 331 -14.56 -2.83 7.24
N LEU A 332 -15.82 -3.01 7.62
CA LEU A 332 -16.68 -1.95 8.10
C LEU A 332 -16.18 -1.41 9.45
N ALA A 333 -15.79 -2.30 10.37
CA ALA A 333 -15.19 -1.96 11.65
C ALA A 333 -13.87 -1.20 11.45
N ALA A 334 -13.00 -1.66 10.55
CA ALA A 334 -11.77 -0.96 10.20
C ALA A 334 -12.01 0.43 9.60
N ARG A 335 -13.12 0.64 8.87
CA ARG A 335 -13.51 1.96 8.35
C ARG A 335 -14.16 2.85 9.41
N ARG A 336 -14.94 2.26 10.32
CA ARG A 336 -15.72 2.99 11.34
C ARG A 336 -14.87 3.42 12.53
N TYR A 337 -13.88 2.62 12.90
CA TYR A 337 -12.97 2.84 14.03
C TYR A 337 -11.51 2.57 13.62
N PRO A 338 -10.93 3.40 12.73
CA PRO A 338 -9.60 3.16 12.19
C PRO A 338 -8.53 3.06 13.29
N GLY A 339 -8.57 3.94 14.29
CA GLY A 339 -7.61 3.92 15.40
C GLY A 339 -7.71 2.67 16.29
N ALA A 340 -8.91 2.25 16.70
CA ALA A 340 -9.06 1.07 17.56
C ALA A 340 -8.64 -0.22 16.83
N TRP A 341 -8.95 -0.32 15.53
CA TRP A 341 -8.54 -1.46 14.71
C TRP A 341 -7.03 -1.52 14.51
N GLU A 342 -6.40 -0.37 14.26
CA GLU A 342 -4.94 -0.28 14.15
C GLU A 342 -4.25 -0.64 15.47
N GLU A 343 -4.74 -0.14 16.61
CA GLU A 343 -4.18 -0.44 17.92
C GLU A 343 -4.30 -1.94 18.24
N MET A 344 -5.47 -2.54 18.00
CA MET A 344 -5.67 -3.98 18.18
C MET A 344 -4.68 -4.82 17.36
N ARG A 345 -4.40 -4.43 16.11
CA ARG A 345 -3.41 -5.10 15.25
C ARG A 345 -1.98 -4.93 15.78
N LEU A 346 -1.66 -3.77 16.35
CA LEU A 346 -0.35 -3.46 16.92
C LEU A 346 -0.11 -4.12 18.30
N SER A 347 -1.18 -4.43 19.04
CA SER A 347 -1.13 -5.09 20.34
C SER A 347 -0.95 -6.61 20.25
N ALA A 348 -1.18 -7.23 19.09
CA ALA A 348 -0.96 -8.66 18.90
C ALA A 348 0.54 -9.01 19.12
N PRO A 349 0.89 -10.00 19.96
CA PRO A 349 2.27 -10.21 20.40
C PRO A 349 3.23 -10.58 19.26
N VAL A 350 2.76 -11.40 18.31
CA VAL A 350 3.55 -11.80 17.14
C VAL A 350 3.29 -10.86 15.96
N ALA A 351 2.02 -10.71 15.55
CA ALA A 351 1.66 -9.92 14.38
C ALA A 351 1.97 -8.42 14.56
N GLY A 352 1.73 -7.87 15.75
CA GLY A 352 2.00 -6.46 16.04
C GLY A 352 3.49 -6.11 16.00
N ARG A 353 4.37 -7.02 16.45
CA ARG A 353 5.82 -6.85 16.30
C ARG A 353 6.20 -6.83 14.81
N LEU A 354 5.67 -7.75 14.01
CA LEU A 354 5.97 -7.82 12.57
C LEU A 354 5.44 -6.62 11.80
N LEU A 355 4.25 -6.13 12.14
CA LEU A 355 3.69 -4.91 11.54
C LEU A 355 4.59 -3.71 11.81
N LYS A 356 5.09 -3.54 13.04
CA LYS A 356 6.06 -2.47 13.36
C LYS A 356 7.33 -2.60 12.51
N VAL A 357 7.92 -3.81 12.43
CA VAL A 357 9.12 -4.01 11.59
C VAL A 357 8.83 -3.71 10.12
N ALA A 358 7.66 -4.11 9.60
CA ALA A 358 7.27 -3.88 8.21
C ALA A 358 7.14 -2.38 7.89
N GLU A 359 6.43 -1.65 8.76
CA GLU A 359 6.14 -0.22 8.60
C GLU A 359 7.41 0.63 8.73
N PHE A 360 8.23 0.38 9.77
CA PHE A 360 9.50 1.07 9.92
C PHE A 360 10.52 0.66 8.85
N GLY A 361 10.51 -0.59 8.38
CA GLY A 361 11.32 -1.04 7.25
C GLY A 361 10.99 -0.26 5.97
N ALA A 362 9.70 -0.10 5.65
CA ALA A 362 9.27 0.69 4.50
C ALA A 362 9.62 2.19 4.63
N TYR A 363 9.46 2.75 5.85
CA TYR A 363 9.87 4.10 6.18
C TYR A 363 11.37 4.31 5.95
N PHE A 364 12.23 3.46 6.54
CA PHE A 364 13.69 3.57 6.39
C PHE A 364 14.15 3.31 4.95
N ARG A 365 13.52 2.37 4.23
CA ARG A 365 13.83 2.12 2.81
C ARG A 365 13.56 3.37 1.98
N THR A 366 12.42 4.02 2.22
CA THR A 366 12.03 5.23 1.49
C THR A 366 12.94 6.41 1.85
N LEU A 367 13.26 6.56 3.14
CA LEU A 367 14.17 7.58 3.64
C LEU A 367 15.59 7.43 3.06
N ALA A 368 16.14 6.22 3.06
CA ALA A 368 17.44 5.90 2.45
C ALA A 368 17.46 6.24 0.95
N THR A 369 16.37 5.92 0.25
CA THR A 369 16.23 6.23 -1.18
C THR A 369 16.26 7.74 -1.44
N LEU A 370 15.52 8.52 -0.63
CA LEU A 370 15.41 9.97 -0.75
C LEU A 370 16.71 10.69 -0.39
N ILE A 371 17.26 10.43 0.80
CA ILE A 371 18.51 11.06 1.26
C ILE A 371 19.67 10.65 0.36
N GLY A 372 19.74 9.36 0.01
CA GLY A 372 20.72 8.89 -0.96
C GLY A 372 20.60 9.63 -2.28
N GLY A 373 19.38 9.92 -2.74
CA GLY A 373 19.06 10.69 -3.95
C GLY A 373 19.44 12.18 -3.88
N GLY A 374 19.96 12.66 -2.74
CA GLY A 374 20.35 14.05 -2.55
C GLY A 374 19.23 14.93 -2.00
N ALA A 375 18.08 14.38 -1.63
CA ALA A 375 17.00 15.16 -1.03
C ALA A 375 17.34 15.53 0.43
N PRO A 376 17.21 16.81 0.85
CA PRO A 376 17.49 17.23 2.23
C PRO A 376 16.66 16.44 3.24
N LEU A 377 17.27 16.05 4.37
CA LEU A 377 16.62 15.23 5.41
C LEU A 377 15.26 15.79 5.84
N ALA A 378 15.17 17.10 6.10
CA ALA A 378 13.93 17.77 6.51
C ALA A 378 12.78 17.61 5.50
N ARG A 379 13.09 17.51 4.20
CA ARG A 379 12.12 17.27 3.13
C ARG A 379 11.82 15.77 2.95
N SER A 380 12.81 14.92 3.21
CA SER A 380 12.73 13.47 3.03
C SER A 380 11.89 12.78 4.11
N LEU A 381 11.94 13.25 5.36
CA LEU A 381 11.17 12.73 6.50
C LEU A 381 9.66 12.60 6.21
N PRO A 382 8.93 13.70 5.89
CA PRO A 382 7.48 13.62 5.68
C PRO A 382 7.09 12.78 4.46
N LEU A 383 7.98 12.67 3.46
CA LEU A 383 7.78 11.83 2.28
C LEU A 383 7.99 10.34 2.60
N ALA A 384 8.96 10.02 3.45
CA ALA A 384 9.20 8.66 3.92
C ALA A 384 8.05 8.17 4.80
N ARG A 385 7.50 9.05 5.64
CA ARG A 385 6.31 8.78 6.47
C ARG A 385 5.08 8.41 5.64
N ASP A 386 4.92 8.97 4.44
CA ASP A 386 3.81 8.62 3.54
C ASP A 386 3.88 7.16 3.03
N ALA A 387 5.04 6.49 3.15
CA ALA A 387 5.18 5.07 2.84
C ALA A 387 4.57 4.15 3.90
N MET A 388 4.37 4.64 5.13
CA MET A 388 3.73 3.90 6.22
C MET A 388 2.23 3.76 5.95
N SER A 389 1.67 2.56 6.10
CA SER A 389 0.25 2.29 5.90
C SER A 389 -0.59 2.43 7.17
N ILE A 390 0.02 2.31 8.36
CA ILE A 390 -0.67 2.38 9.66
C ILE A 390 -0.70 3.82 10.16
N GLY A 391 -1.90 4.38 10.35
CA GLY A 391 -2.11 5.77 10.76
C GLY A 391 -1.51 6.12 12.12
N ILE A 392 -1.67 5.25 13.12
CA ILE A 392 -1.09 5.45 14.46
C ILE A 392 0.44 5.61 14.40
N LEU A 393 1.14 4.69 13.73
CA LEU A 393 2.60 4.77 13.61
C LEU A 393 3.03 5.99 12.79
N ARG A 394 2.24 6.36 11.77
CA ARG A 394 2.47 7.58 10.99
C ARG A 394 2.41 8.84 11.85
N ALA A 395 1.45 8.92 12.78
CA ALA A 395 1.31 10.03 13.71
C ALA A 395 2.42 10.07 14.76
N GLU A 396 2.85 8.90 15.27
CA GLU A 396 4.02 8.80 16.14
C GLU A 396 5.28 9.34 15.45
N VAL A 397 5.51 8.95 14.19
CA VAL A 397 6.63 9.43 13.38
C VAL A 397 6.54 10.93 13.10
N ASP A 398 5.35 11.48 12.81
CA ASP A 398 5.17 12.93 12.63
C ASP A 398 5.64 13.74 13.85
N SER A 399 5.30 13.27 15.06
CA SER A 399 5.75 13.88 16.32
C SER A 399 7.26 13.74 16.54
N ALA A 400 7.86 12.63 16.09
CA ALA A 400 9.32 12.49 16.10
C ALA A 400 9.97 13.47 15.12
N GLU A 401 9.48 13.54 13.88
CA GLU A 401 9.97 14.43 12.82
C GLU A 401 9.93 15.90 13.21
N SER A 402 8.87 16.36 13.89
CA SER A 402 8.78 17.75 14.35
C SER A 402 9.91 18.12 15.31
N SER A 403 10.41 17.17 16.09
CA SER A 403 11.52 17.39 17.05
C SER A 403 12.85 17.47 16.34
N VAL A 404 13.05 16.64 15.32
CA VAL A 404 14.24 16.66 14.46
C VAL A 404 14.36 17.99 13.70
N ARG A 405 13.23 18.58 13.29
CA ARG A 405 13.22 19.92 12.68
C ARG A 405 13.68 21.03 13.62
N VAL A 406 13.55 20.83 14.94
CA VAL A 406 14.02 21.76 15.98
C VAL A 406 15.49 21.46 16.38
N GLY A 407 16.11 20.42 15.80
CA GLY A 407 17.52 20.08 15.98
C GLY A 407 17.78 18.90 16.92
N GLU A 408 16.74 18.20 17.39
CA GLU A 408 16.94 16.94 18.13
C GLU A 408 17.47 15.83 17.20
N ARG A 409 18.22 14.89 17.78
CA ARG A 409 18.66 13.68 17.09
C ARG A 409 17.45 12.83 16.67
N LEU A 410 17.47 12.31 15.43
CA LEU A 410 16.46 11.42 14.87
C LEU A 410 16.40 10.11 15.64
N SER A 411 17.54 9.52 16.00
CA SER A 411 17.61 8.29 16.80
C SER A 411 16.91 8.47 18.15
N ALA A 412 17.21 9.57 18.86
CA ALA A 412 16.59 9.91 20.14
C ALA A 412 15.08 10.13 19.99
N SER A 413 14.67 10.93 19.00
CA SER A 413 13.25 11.24 18.73
C SER A 413 12.43 9.99 18.42
N LEU A 414 12.94 9.10 17.57
CA LEU A 414 12.28 7.84 17.24
C LEU A 414 12.22 6.90 18.46
N SER A 415 13.26 6.86 19.28
CA SER A 415 13.31 6.00 20.47
C SER A 415 12.31 6.38 21.56
N LEU A 416 12.03 7.68 21.71
CA LEU A 416 11.19 8.22 22.77
C LEU A 416 9.72 8.33 22.35
N LYS A 417 9.46 8.69 21.09
CA LYS A 417 8.12 9.07 20.62
C LYS A 417 7.41 8.00 19.79
N THR A 418 8.10 6.92 19.43
CA THR A 418 7.55 5.90 18.51
C THR A 418 7.74 4.48 19.02
N ARG A 419 6.94 3.55 18.49
CA ARG A 419 7.05 2.10 18.73
C ARG A 419 8.07 1.43 17.80
N CYS A 420 9.10 2.15 17.36
CA CYS A 420 10.15 1.62 16.50
C CYS A 420 10.96 0.54 17.23
N PRO A 421 11.24 -0.62 16.59
CA PRO A 421 12.13 -1.62 17.17
C PRO A 421 13.51 -1.04 17.47
N ARG A 422 14.01 -1.23 18.70
CA ARG A 422 15.34 -0.74 19.14
C ARG A 422 16.47 -1.19 18.21
N ASP A 423 16.41 -2.43 17.75
CA ASP A 423 17.39 -3.00 16.81
C ASP A 423 17.56 -2.16 15.54
N LEU A 424 16.50 -1.48 15.07
CA LEU A 424 16.56 -0.62 13.88
C LEU A 424 17.06 0.79 14.22
N ILE A 425 16.72 1.31 15.40
CA ILE A 425 17.15 2.63 15.87
C ILE A 425 18.69 2.69 15.99
N SER A 426 19.34 1.60 16.41
CA SER A 426 20.81 1.55 16.53
C SER A 426 21.53 1.85 15.21
N TYR A 427 20.97 1.46 14.06
CA TYR A 427 21.54 1.83 12.77
C TYR A 427 21.45 3.34 12.52
N ILE A 428 20.33 3.96 12.90
CA ILE A 428 20.14 5.40 12.78
C ILE A 428 21.11 6.16 13.68
N GLU A 429 21.29 5.71 14.91
CA GLU A 429 22.26 6.27 15.86
C GLU A 429 23.69 6.24 15.29
N ILE A 430 24.12 5.09 14.75
CA ILE A 430 25.43 4.97 14.08
C ILE A 430 25.50 5.92 12.87
N GLY A 431 24.43 6.04 12.10
CA GLY A 431 24.36 6.92 10.93
C GLY A 431 24.43 8.41 11.27
N GLU A 432 23.89 8.81 12.42
CA GLU A 432 23.99 10.19 12.92
C GLU A 432 25.40 10.50 13.45
N GLU A 433 26.00 9.59 14.21
CA GLU A 433 27.36 9.78 14.75
C GLU A 433 28.44 9.79 13.66
N THR A 434 28.28 8.94 12.64
CA THR A 434 29.25 8.83 11.53
C THR A 434 28.97 9.78 10.36
N GLY A 435 27.84 10.49 10.39
CA GLY A 435 27.37 11.30 9.25
C GLY A 435 26.89 10.48 8.04
N ALA A 436 26.86 9.15 8.13
CA ALA A 436 26.50 8.24 7.05
C ALA A 436 25.01 7.82 7.07
N LEU A 437 24.10 8.76 7.37
CA LEU A 437 22.68 8.46 7.59
C LEU A 437 21.99 7.77 6.39
N ALA A 438 22.34 8.14 5.15
CA ALA A 438 21.77 7.53 3.95
C ALA A 438 22.11 6.03 3.82
N ALA A 439 23.36 5.66 4.12
CA ALA A 439 23.78 4.26 4.08
C ALA A 439 23.13 3.48 5.22
N MET A 440 23.17 4.04 6.44
CA MET A 440 22.68 3.32 7.62
C MET A 440 21.16 3.15 7.68
N THR A 441 20.38 4.09 7.12
CA THR A 441 18.94 3.90 6.92
C THR A 441 18.65 2.78 5.92
N GLY A 442 19.51 2.61 4.90
CA GLY A 442 19.44 1.47 3.97
C GLY A 442 19.69 0.13 4.65
N GLU A 443 20.69 0.07 5.53
CA GLU A 443 20.98 -1.11 6.35
C GLU A 443 19.85 -1.42 7.36
N ALA A 444 19.27 -0.40 7.99
CA ALA A 444 18.09 -0.57 8.85
C ALA A 444 16.91 -1.19 8.07
N ALA A 445 16.68 -0.74 6.84
CA ALA A 445 15.65 -1.30 5.97
C ALA A 445 15.94 -2.76 5.59
N ALA A 446 17.17 -3.08 5.18
CA ALA A 446 17.58 -4.45 4.86
C ALA A 446 17.47 -5.38 6.07
N ARG A 447 17.80 -4.87 7.27
CA ARG A 447 17.62 -5.61 8.53
C ARG A 447 16.16 -5.89 8.82
N ALA A 448 15.28 -4.90 8.64
CA ALA A 448 13.84 -5.07 8.77
C ALA A 448 13.30 -6.14 7.80
N GLU A 449 13.68 -6.07 6.52
CA GLU A 449 13.29 -7.06 5.50
C GLU A 449 13.74 -8.49 5.87
N THR A 450 14.97 -8.62 6.39
CA THR A 450 15.49 -9.92 6.89
C THR A 450 14.66 -10.44 8.05
N LEU A 451 14.33 -9.60 9.04
CA LEU A 451 13.49 -9.98 10.18
C LEU A 451 12.09 -10.42 9.74
N LEU A 452 11.48 -9.75 8.75
CA LEU A 452 10.21 -10.16 8.16
C LEU A 452 10.33 -11.55 7.53
N ARG A 453 11.33 -11.77 6.67
CA ARG A 453 11.55 -13.05 5.98
C ARG A 453 11.73 -14.20 6.98
N THR A 454 12.60 -14.02 7.96
CA THR A 454 12.85 -15.04 8.99
C THR A 454 11.61 -15.33 9.82
N ALA A 455 10.82 -14.31 10.17
CA ALA A 455 9.60 -14.52 10.94
C ALA A 455 8.53 -15.28 10.15
N VAL A 456 8.33 -14.92 8.87
CA VAL A 456 7.42 -15.65 7.97
C VAL A 456 7.87 -17.10 7.85
N GLN A 457 9.15 -17.36 7.58
CA GLN A 457 9.69 -18.72 7.52
C GLN A 457 9.46 -19.52 8.80
N LYS A 458 9.66 -18.92 9.99
CA LYS A 458 9.41 -19.58 11.28
C LYS A 458 7.94 -19.94 11.50
N ILE A 459 7.03 -19.04 11.13
CA ILE A 459 5.58 -19.30 11.23
C ILE A 459 5.21 -20.45 10.29
N LEU A 460 5.72 -20.43 9.06
CA LEU A 460 5.43 -21.45 8.06
C LEU A 460 6.06 -22.81 8.38
N SER A 461 7.26 -22.84 8.96
CA SER A 461 7.92 -24.09 9.35
C SER A 461 7.19 -24.83 10.46
N LEU A 462 6.43 -24.13 11.32
CA LEU A 462 5.59 -24.74 12.35
C LEU A 462 4.22 -25.17 11.81
N LEU A 463 3.76 -24.55 10.72
CA LEU A 463 2.47 -24.88 10.12
C LEU A 463 2.48 -26.27 9.48
N ALA A 464 3.59 -26.67 8.83
CA ALA A 464 3.74 -27.99 8.23
C ALA A 464 3.57 -29.14 9.24
N PRO A 465 4.31 -29.23 10.36
CA PRO A 465 4.12 -30.29 11.33
C PRO A 465 2.73 -30.25 11.98
N MET A 466 2.15 -29.07 12.23
CA MET A 466 0.79 -28.99 12.76
C MET A 466 -0.27 -29.53 11.79
N THR A 467 -0.17 -29.20 10.50
CA THR A 467 -1.11 -29.69 9.48
C THR A 467 -0.95 -31.19 9.23
N THR A 468 0.28 -31.70 9.18
CA THR A 468 0.53 -33.15 9.08
C THR A 468 0.03 -33.90 10.32
N ALA A 469 0.25 -33.37 11.53
CA ALA A 469 -0.26 -33.97 12.75
C ALA A 469 -1.80 -33.98 12.77
N LEU A 470 -2.44 -32.90 12.33
CA LEU A 470 -3.90 -32.82 12.19
C LEU A 470 -4.42 -33.85 11.19
N MET A 471 -3.78 -33.98 10.02
CA MET A 471 -4.15 -35.00 9.02
C MET A 471 -3.97 -36.42 9.55
N GLY A 472 -2.88 -36.68 10.26
CA GLY A 472 -2.63 -37.96 10.91
C GLY A 472 -3.70 -38.29 11.93
N LEU A 473 -4.10 -37.32 12.75
CA LEU A 473 -5.17 -37.48 13.75
C LEU A 473 -6.51 -37.78 13.10
N VAL A 474 -6.88 -37.02 12.05
CA VAL A 474 -8.13 -37.25 11.30
C VAL A 474 -8.12 -38.64 10.67
N THR A 475 -7.04 -39.00 9.98
CA THR A 475 -6.91 -40.29 9.30
C THR A 475 -6.93 -41.46 10.29
N ALA A 476 -6.23 -41.34 11.41
CA ALA A 476 -6.24 -42.34 12.47
C ALA A 476 -7.62 -42.50 13.10
N GLY A 477 -8.33 -41.39 13.34
CA GLY A 477 -9.72 -41.41 13.85
C GLY A 477 -10.67 -42.13 12.90
N VAL A 478 -10.51 -41.94 11.59
CA VAL A 478 -11.29 -42.66 10.58
C VAL A 478 -10.97 -44.14 10.60
N ILE A 479 -9.69 -44.52 10.52
CA ILE A 479 -9.28 -45.93 10.51
C ILE A 479 -9.75 -46.65 11.78
N ALA A 480 -9.63 -46.01 12.95
CA ALA A 480 -10.13 -46.56 14.20
C ALA A 480 -11.65 -46.78 14.14
N ALA A 481 -12.43 -45.79 13.68
CA ALA A 481 -13.88 -45.94 13.53
C ALA A 481 -14.25 -47.08 12.56
N VAL A 482 -13.53 -47.21 11.44
CA VAL A 482 -13.73 -48.31 10.49
C VAL A 482 -13.43 -49.66 11.13
N MET A 483 -12.29 -49.80 11.79
CA MET A 483 -11.85 -51.06 12.41
C MET A 483 -12.77 -51.49 13.55
N THR A 484 -13.16 -50.56 14.44
CA THR A 484 -14.13 -50.86 15.50
C THR A 484 -15.49 -51.24 14.91
N GLY A 485 -15.93 -50.56 13.85
CA GLY A 485 -17.16 -50.93 13.14
C GLY A 485 -17.12 -52.37 12.62
N VAL A 486 -16.06 -52.74 11.91
CA VAL A 486 -15.88 -54.11 11.39
C VAL A 486 -15.83 -55.15 12.50
N LEU A 487 -15.10 -54.89 13.59
CA LEU A 487 -15.01 -55.80 14.74
C LEU A 487 -16.37 -55.99 15.41
N SER A 488 -17.15 -54.91 15.59
CA SER A 488 -18.48 -54.98 16.22
C SER A 488 -19.49 -55.79 15.41
N LEU A 489 -19.40 -55.74 14.07
CA LEU A 489 -20.24 -56.55 13.19
C LEU A 489 -19.87 -58.03 13.27
N ASN A 490 -18.58 -58.35 13.44
CA ASN A 490 -18.14 -59.73 13.59
C ASN A 490 -18.57 -60.33 14.93
N GLU A 491 -18.55 -59.55 16.01
CA GLU A 491 -19.05 -59.98 17.34
C GLU A 491 -20.57 -60.15 17.40
N THR A 492 -21.34 -59.53 16.50
CA THR A 492 -22.81 -59.69 16.44
C THR A 492 -23.28 -60.82 15.53
N ILE A 493 -22.41 -61.33 14.65
CA ILE A 493 -22.70 -62.47 13.76
C ILE A 493 -22.35 -63.81 14.43
N GLN A 494 -21.47 -63.82 15.43
CA GLN A 494 -21.23 -64.96 16.33
C GLN A 494 -22.21 -64.94 17.49
#